data_AF-A0A2J7ZT51-F1
#
_entry.id   AF-A0A2J7ZT51-F1
#
_cell.length_a   1.000
_cell.length_b   1.000
_cell.length_c   1.000
_cell.angle_alpha   90.00
_cell.angle_beta   90.00
_cell.angle_gamma   90.00
#
_symmetry.space_group_name_H-M   'P 1'
#
loop_
_entity.id
_entity.type
_entity.pdbx_description
1 polymer ?
#
loop_
_entity_poly.entity_id
_entity_poly.type
_entity_poly.pdbx_seq_one_letter_code
_entity_poly.pdbx_strand_id
1 'polypeptide(L)'
;MPQWPQHSSRCTWASFQPFRSLVHADQSLSLVHQLAVVLIIASFILYPSLCQTALGMFACYIIDSGAGAFKENQKVWCQARAGKWASWPHGYWVRDMQQRCYHGIHRQVYMPIGVASTVAFCLGLPLIYFLLVWRCRHNLKDVFVQIKYGFLYVQYKPRFFWWAAVLQLQTLALVAVQTFGRTVVVLQQAMLLLIVLTIKAAITMTCSPLRFPLIMVLEFLSSAVLSLTVTLSLAFLQESSGFLPSAAAVSGAQVDVV
;
A
#
# COMPACT_ATOMS: atom_id res chain seq x y z
N MET A 1 61.61 27.11 -7.53
CA MET A 1 60.25 26.51 -7.64
C MET A 1 60.21 25.31 -6.71
N PRO A 2 59.31 25.27 -5.71
CA PRO A 2 59.33 24.24 -4.68
C PRO A 2 58.66 22.96 -5.19
N GLN A 3 59.31 21.82 -4.91
CA GLN A 3 58.82 20.48 -5.21
C GLN A 3 57.82 20.05 -4.14
N TRP A 4 56.59 19.74 -4.54
CA TRP A 4 55.58 19.12 -3.68
C TRP A 4 55.84 17.61 -3.55
N PRO A 5 55.73 17.02 -2.36
CA PRO A 5 55.81 15.57 -2.19
C PRO A 5 54.52 14.90 -2.66
N GLN A 6 54.65 13.93 -3.57
CA GLN A 6 53.55 13.08 -4.00
C GLN A 6 53.20 12.07 -2.89
N HIS A 7 52.15 12.36 -2.13
CA HIS A 7 51.56 11.40 -1.22
C HIS A 7 50.70 10.41 -2.02
N SER A 8 51.30 9.30 -2.47
CA SER A 8 50.55 8.21 -3.11
C SER A 8 49.77 7.43 -2.05
N SER A 9 48.59 7.92 -1.69
CA SER A 9 47.62 7.15 -0.91
C SER A 9 47.05 6.05 -1.79
N ARG A 10 47.71 4.88 -1.82
CA ARG A 10 47.10 3.65 -2.33
C ARG A 10 45.91 3.33 -1.43
N CYS A 11 44.71 3.67 -1.89
CA CYS A 11 43.48 3.10 -1.36
C CYS A 11 43.51 1.59 -1.65
N THR A 12 44.00 0.82 -0.68
CA THR A 12 43.88 -0.63 -0.69
C THR A 12 42.41 -0.97 -0.42
N TRP A 13 41.65 -1.20 -1.49
CA TRP A 13 40.30 -1.79 -1.49
C TRP A 13 40.32 -3.27 -1.05
N ALA A 14 41.14 -3.61 -0.07
CA ALA A 14 41.38 -4.98 0.38
C ALA A 14 40.63 -5.25 1.70
N SER A 15 39.30 -5.11 1.71
CA SER A 15 38.47 -5.61 2.83
C SER A 15 36.98 -5.74 2.54
N PHE A 16 36.59 -6.02 1.29
CA PHE A 16 35.21 -6.46 1.01
C PHE A 16 35.24 -7.73 0.15
N GLN A 17 35.41 -8.89 0.79
CA GLN A 17 35.07 -10.20 0.23
C GLN A 17 33.77 -10.80 0.81
N PRO A 18 32.62 -10.09 0.87
CA PRO A 18 31.35 -10.75 1.24
C PRO A 18 30.88 -11.74 0.16
N PHE A 19 31.34 -11.59 -1.09
CA PHE A 19 30.91 -12.43 -2.21
C PHE A 19 31.40 -13.88 -2.10
N ARG A 20 32.63 -14.12 -1.64
CA ARG A 20 33.20 -15.47 -1.55
C ARG A 20 32.52 -16.31 -0.47
N SER A 21 32.19 -15.68 0.66
CA SER A 21 31.45 -16.29 1.76
C SER A 21 29.98 -16.53 1.43
N LEU A 22 29.34 -15.65 0.65
CA LEU A 22 27.98 -15.88 0.13
C LEU A 22 27.92 -17.07 -0.85
N VAL A 23 28.89 -17.21 -1.75
CA VAL A 23 28.97 -18.35 -2.70
C VAL A 23 29.15 -19.68 -1.97
N HIS A 24 29.97 -19.73 -0.92
CA HIS A 24 30.12 -20.95 -0.11
C HIS A 24 28.88 -21.25 0.76
N ALA A 25 28.17 -20.23 1.24
CA ALA A 25 26.91 -20.45 1.93
C ALA A 25 25.85 -21.03 0.99
N ASP A 26 25.79 -20.55 -0.26
CA ASP A 26 24.86 -21.03 -1.29
C ASP A 26 25.12 -22.49 -1.67
N GLN A 27 26.38 -22.91 -1.73
CA GLN A 27 26.78 -24.31 -1.98
C GLN A 27 26.38 -25.29 -0.87
N SER A 28 26.10 -24.79 0.35
CA SER A 28 25.72 -25.62 1.50
C SER A 28 24.20 -25.82 1.66
N LEU A 29 23.39 -25.06 0.91
CA LEU A 29 21.93 -25.08 1.01
C LEU A 29 21.33 -25.93 -0.12
N SER A 30 20.48 -26.88 0.26
CA SER A 30 19.68 -27.64 -0.72
C SER A 30 18.78 -26.69 -1.53
N LEU A 31 18.61 -26.98 -2.83
CA LEU A 31 17.82 -26.19 -3.79
C LEU A 31 16.40 -25.87 -3.29
N VAL A 32 15.77 -26.80 -2.57
CA VAL A 32 14.43 -26.60 -1.97
C VAL A 32 14.42 -25.43 -0.98
N HIS A 33 15.50 -25.27 -0.21
CA HIS A 33 15.62 -24.19 0.76
C HIS A 33 15.90 -22.84 0.11
N GLN A 34 16.70 -22.81 -0.95
CA GLN A 34 16.94 -21.59 -1.72
C GLN A 34 15.64 -21.09 -2.35
N LEU A 35 14.88 -21.99 -2.99
CA LEU A 35 13.57 -21.68 -3.56
C LEU A 35 12.59 -21.19 -2.49
N ALA A 36 12.59 -21.80 -1.30
CA ALA A 36 11.75 -21.35 -0.19
C ALA A 36 12.08 -19.93 0.28
N VAL A 37 13.37 -19.58 0.42
CA VAL A 37 13.81 -18.23 0.82
C VAL A 37 13.43 -17.21 -0.25
N VAL A 38 13.67 -17.52 -1.52
CA VAL A 38 13.30 -16.64 -2.65
C VAL A 38 11.79 -16.43 -2.69
N LEU A 39 10.99 -17.49 -2.48
CA LEU A 39 9.54 -17.40 -2.44
C LEU A 39 9.07 -16.50 -1.29
N ILE A 40 9.66 -16.63 -0.10
CA ILE A 40 9.35 -15.77 1.07
C ILE A 40 9.68 -14.30 0.78
N ILE A 41 10.85 -14.03 0.19
CA ILE A 41 11.25 -12.66 -0.16
C ILE A 41 10.31 -12.10 -1.24
N ALA A 42 10.01 -12.89 -2.27
CA ALA A 42 9.10 -12.49 -3.33
C ALA A 42 7.69 -12.20 -2.78
N SER A 43 7.15 -13.04 -1.89
CA SER A 43 5.86 -12.80 -1.26
C SER A 43 5.88 -11.57 -0.34
N PHE A 44 7.02 -11.28 0.29
CA PHE A 44 7.19 -10.08 1.11
C PHE A 44 7.19 -8.80 0.28
N ILE A 45 7.87 -8.81 -0.88
CA ILE A 45 7.97 -7.66 -1.80
C ILE A 45 6.65 -7.45 -2.56
N LEU A 46 6.00 -8.53 -3.01
CA LEU A 46 4.75 -8.47 -3.79
C LEU A 46 3.50 -8.31 -2.92
N TYR A 47 3.64 -8.34 -1.59
CA TYR A 47 2.55 -8.19 -0.63
C TYR A 47 1.59 -7.03 -0.92
N PRO A 48 2.03 -5.77 -1.15
CA PRO A 48 1.11 -4.67 -1.42
C PRO A 48 0.25 -4.92 -2.66
N SER A 49 0.82 -5.47 -3.73
CA SER A 49 0.10 -5.78 -4.97
C SER A 49 -0.92 -6.90 -4.80
N LEU A 50 -0.57 -7.93 -4.02
CA LEU A 50 -1.49 -9.03 -3.68
C LEU A 50 -2.68 -8.51 -2.87
N CYS A 51 -2.42 -7.71 -1.84
CA CYS A 51 -3.47 -7.12 -1.01
C CYS A 51 -4.37 -6.17 -1.80
N GLN A 52 -3.79 -5.32 -2.65
CA GLN A 52 -4.54 -4.40 -3.49
C GLN A 52 -5.47 -5.14 -4.46
N THR A 53 -4.98 -6.25 -5.03
CA THR A 53 -5.78 -7.07 -5.95
C THR A 53 -6.92 -7.77 -5.23
N ALA A 54 -6.65 -8.35 -4.05
CA ALA A 54 -7.65 -9.00 -3.22
C ALA A 54 -8.74 -8.01 -2.75
N LEU A 55 -8.34 -6.89 -2.15
CA LEU A 55 -9.28 -5.87 -1.66
C LEU A 55 -10.05 -5.19 -2.80
N GLY A 56 -9.42 -5.05 -3.98
CA GLY A 56 -10.05 -4.46 -5.16
C GLY A 56 -11.23 -5.27 -5.71
N MET A 57 -11.38 -6.54 -5.32
CA MET A 57 -12.57 -7.34 -5.64
C MET A 57 -13.83 -6.79 -4.95
N PHE A 58 -13.70 -6.13 -3.80
CA PHE A 58 -14.81 -5.58 -3.03
C PHE A 58 -15.10 -4.10 -3.32
N ALA A 59 -14.27 -3.45 -4.14
CA ALA A 59 -14.41 -2.03 -4.43
C ALA A 59 -15.56 -1.80 -5.44
N CYS A 60 -16.55 -1.04 -5.02
CA CYS A 60 -17.70 -0.66 -5.85
C CYS A 60 -17.90 0.85 -5.89
N TYR A 61 -18.24 1.37 -7.06
CA TYR A 61 -18.35 2.80 -7.32
C TYR A 61 -19.70 3.15 -7.93
N ILE A 62 -20.32 4.21 -7.42
CA ILE A 62 -21.58 4.75 -7.95
C ILE A 62 -21.23 5.91 -8.88
N ILE A 63 -21.51 5.75 -10.16
CA ILE A 63 -21.23 6.76 -11.19
C ILE A 63 -22.20 7.93 -11.07
N ASP A 64 -23.45 7.65 -10.74
CA ASP A 64 -24.51 8.65 -10.73
C ASP A 64 -25.23 8.68 -9.39
N SER A 65 -24.93 9.69 -8.58
CA SER A 65 -25.51 9.92 -7.26
C SER A 65 -26.79 10.77 -7.30
N GLY A 66 -27.23 11.22 -8.48
CA GLY A 66 -28.39 12.10 -8.62
C GLY A 66 -28.14 13.57 -8.22
N ALA A 67 -26.89 13.94 -7.94
CA ALA A 67 -26.47 15.30 -7.55
C ALA A 67 -26.05 16.18 -8.75
N GLY A 68 -26.31 15.74 -9.99
CA GLY A 68 -25.87 16.44 -11.20
C GLY A 68 -26.85 17.51 -11.66
N ALA A 69 -26.40 18.38 -12.57
CA ALA A 69 -27.21 19.45 -13.17
C ALA A 69 -28.42 18.92 -13.99
N PHE A 70 -28.38 17.64 -14.40
CA PHE A 70 -29.42 17.01 -15.22
C PHE A 70 -30.19 15.92 -14.45
N LYS A 71 -30.87 16.31 -13.36
CA LYS A 71 -31.63 15.38 -12.49
C LYS A 71 -32.66 14.51 -13.23
N GLU A 72 -33.18 14.99 -14.37
CA GLU A 72 -34.16 14.27 -15.20
C GLU A 72 -33.55 13.07 -15.93
N ASN A 73 -32.29 13.18 -16.36
CA ASN A 73 -31.55 12.08 -16.98
C ASN A 73 -31.02 11.08 -15.94
N GLN A 74 -30.94 11.48 -14.66
CA GLN A 74 -30.44 10.68 -13.54
C GLN A 74 -31.52 9.79 -12.91
N LYS A 75 -32.81 10.08 -13.12
CA LYS A 75 -33.91 9.25 -12.62
C LYS A 75 -34.27 8.15 -13.61
N VAL A 76 -33.52 7.04 -13.60
CA VAL A 76 -34.03 5.77 -14.16
C VAL A 76 -34.01 4.69 -13.09
N TRP A 77 -34.80 4.91 -12.04
CA TRP A 77 -35.21 3.84 -11.11
C TRP A 77 -36.71 3.53 -11.14
N CYS A 78 -37.57 4.47 -11.60
CA CYS A 78 -39.03 4.28 -11.55
C CYS A 78 -39.72 3.99 -12.90
N GLN A 79 -38.99 3.91 -14.02
CA GLN A 79 -39.59 3.59 -15.33
C GLN A 79 -38.91 2.36 -15.96
N ALA A 80 -39.07 1.23 -15.26
CA ALA A 80 -38.68 -0.10 -15.72
C ALA A 80 -39.55 -0.58 -16.90
N ARG A 81 -39.37 -0.01 -18.10
CA ARG A 81 -40.03 -0.52 -19.32
C ARG A 81 -39.07 -0.84 -20.49
N ALA A 82 -37.75 -0.72 -20.37
CA ALA A 82 -36.88 -0.95 -21.54
C ALA A 82 -35.46 -1.48 -21.28
N GLY A 83 -35.20 -2.23 -20.21
CA GLY A 83 -33.96 -3.02 -20.06
C GLY A 83 -32.62 -2.25 -20.08
N LYS A 84 -32.62 -0.91 -20.08
CA LYS A 84 -31.45 -0.03 -20.00
C LYS A 84 -31.45 0.66 -18.64
N TRP A 85 -30.45 0.34 -17.82
CA TRP A 85 -30.32 0.82 -16.47
C TRP A 85 -29.24 1.91 -16.46
N ALA A 86 -29.60 3.15 -16.13
CA ALA A 86 -28.66 4.28 -16.10
C ALA A 86 -27.74 4.25 -14.87
N SER A 87 -28.17 3.65 -13.74
CA SER A 87 -27.31 3.41 -12.57
C SER A 87 -27.83 2.25 -11.70
N TRP A 88 -26.92 1.39 -11.23
CA TRP A 88 -27.23 0.27 -10.34
C TRP A 88 -27.28 0.71 -8.88
N PRO A 89 -28.12 0.08 -8.01
CA PRO A 89 -28.33 0.53 -6.64
C PRO A 89 -27.08 0.34 -5.76
N HIS A 90 -26.29 -0.69 -6.05
CA HIS A 90 -25.01 -0.97 -5.37
C HIS A 90 -23.80 -0.47 -6.16
N GLY A 91 -24.02 0.26 -7.25
CA GLY A 91 -22.97 0.73 -8.15
C GLY A 91 -22.38 -0.36 -9.05
N TYR A 92 -21.26 0.00 -9.67
CA TYR A 92 -20.51 -0.82 -10.61
C TYR A 92 -19.25 -1.36 -9.92
N TRP A 93 -18.80 -2.53 -10.36
CA TRP A 93 -17.57 -3.12 -9.84
C TRP A 93 -16.34 -2.37 -10.40
N VAL A 94 -15.45 -1.89 -9.54
CA VAL A 94 -14.36 -1.00 -9.95
C VAL A 94 -13.38 -1.66 -10.93
N ARG A 95 -13.19 -2.99 -10.86
CA ARG A 95 -12.30 -3.70 -11.79
C ARG A 95 -12.96 -4.03 -13.13
N ASP A 96 -14.28 -4.10 -13.19
CA ASP A 96 -15.04 -4.34 -14.42
C ASP A 96 -16.37 -3.58 -14.37
N MET A 97 -16.37 -2.41 -15.02
CA MET A 97 -17.52 -1.51 -15.07
C MET A 97 -18.67 -2.04 -15.94
N GLN A 98 -18.52 -3.18 -16.63
CA GLN A 98 -19.62 -3.82 -17.34
C GLN A 98 -20.52 -4.63 -16.40
N GLN A 99 -20.03 -4.94 -15.18
CA GLN A 99 -20.71 -5.80 -14.22
C GLN A 99 -21.35 -5.00 -13.07
N ARG A 100 -22.47 -5.52 -12.57
CA ARG A 100 -23.17 -4.97 -11.40
C ARG A 100 -22.42 -5.33 -10.12
N CYS A 101 -22.34 -4.40 -9.17
CA CYS A 101 -21.80 -4.71 -7.85
C CYS A 101 -22.72 -5.69 -7.08
N TYR A 102 -22.14 -6.70 -6.43
CA TYR A 102 -22.81 -7.73 -5.61
C TYR A 102 -23.97 -8.49 -6.27
N HIS A 103 -24.04 -8.54 -7.60
CA HIS A 103 -25.09 -9.24 -8.33
C HIS A 103 -24.55 -10.13 -9.45
N GLY A 104 -25.29 -11.19 -9.80
CA GLY A 104 -24.91 -12.14 -10.85
C GLY A 104 -23.54 -12.80 -10.59
N ILE A 105 -22.69 -12.79 -11.61
CA ILE A 105 -21.37 -13.44 -11.62
C ILE A 105 -20.45 -12.86 -10.53
N HIS A 106 -20.53 -11.55 -10.27
CA HIS A 106 -19.70 -10.90 -9.24
C HIS A 106 -19.92 -11.53 -7.86
N ARG A 107 -21.18 -11.75 -7.46
CA ARG A 107 -21.49 -12.36 -6.15
C ARG A 107 -21.16 -13.84 -6.09
N GLN A 108 -21.42 -14.60 -7.16
CA GLN A 108 -21.30 -16.05 -7.14
C GLN A 108 -19.86 -16.53 -7.31
N VAL A 109 -19.07 -15.84 -8.14
CA VAL A 109 -17.72 -16.30 -8.52
C VAL A 109 -16.66 -15.40 -7.89
N TYR A 110 -16.73 -14.09 -8.12
CA TYR A 110 -15.64 -13.19 -7.74
C TYR A 110 -15.62 -12.85 -6.25
N MET A 111 -16.77 -12.76 -5.58
CA MET A 111 -16.85 -12.51 -4.15
C MET A 111 -16.19 -13.60 -3.29
N PRO A 112 -16.46 -14.91 -3.47
CA PRO A 112 -15.76 -15.95 -2.69
C PRO A 112 -14.25 -15.99 -3.00
N ILE A 113 -13.84 -15.73 -4.25
CA ILE A 113 -12.43 -15.62 -4.62
C ILE A 113 -11.78 -14.41 -3.92
N GLY A 114 -12.48 -13.27 -3.87
CA GLY A 114 -12.08 -12.09 -3.12
C GLY A 114 -11.88 -12.41 -1.63
N VAL A 115 -12.86 -13.08 -1.01
CA VAL A 115 -12.80 -13.43 0.43
C VAL A 115 -11.64 -14.39 0.68
N ALA A 116 -11.50 -15.45 -0.13
CA ALA A 116 -10.43 -16.41 -0.01
C ALA A 116 -9.04 -15.75 -0.18
N SER A 117 -8.89 -14.88 -1.18
CA SER A 117 -7.62 -14.16 -1.43
C SER A 117 -7.30 -13.13 -0.35
N THR A 118 -8.29 -12.41 0.21
CA THR A 118 -8.07 -11.51 1.33
C THR A 118 -7.63 -12.27 2.59
N VAL A 119 -8.28 -13.39 2.91
CA VAL A 119 -7.86 -14.21 4.06
C VAL A 119 -6.46 -14.78 3.83
N ALA A 120 -6.18 -15.33 2.65
CA ALA A 120 -4.89 -15.94 2.34
C ALA A 120 -3.73 -14.93 2.31
N PHE A 121 -3.91 -13.78 1.65
CA PHE A 121 -2.83 -12.82 1.43
C PHE A 121 -2.79 -11.71 2.48
N CYS A 122 -3.91 -11.05 2.78
CA CYS A 122 -3.90 -9.91 3.71
C CYS A 122 -3.68 -10.35 5.16
N LEU A 123 -4.24 -11.48 5.58
CA LEU A 123 -4.10 -11.97 6.96
C LEU A 123 -3.14 -13.16 7.07
N GLY A 124 -3.16 -14.07 6.09
CA GLY A 124 -2.34 -15.27 6.09
C GLY A 124 -0.84 -14.96 6.02
N LEU A 125 -0.40 -14.08 5.11
CA LEU A 125 1.04 -13.77 4.98
C LEU A 125 1.64 -13.13 6.24
N PRO A 126 1.05 -12.07 6.84
CA PRO A 126 1.56 -11.51 8.10
C PRO A 126 1.56 -12.52 9.24
N LEU A 127 0.52 -13.37 9.32
CA LEU A 127 0.43 -14.43 10.33
C LEU A 127 1.51 -15.49 10.13
N ILE A 128 1.75 -15.93 8.90
CA ILE A 128 2.82 -16.88 8.57
C ILE A 128 4.18 -16.30 8.98
N TYR A 129 4.48 -15.05 8.64
CA TYR A 129 5.73 -14.42 9.06
C TYR A 129 5.84 -14.33 10.59
N PHE A 130 4.76 -13.96 11.27
CA PHE A 130 4.72 -13.93 12.73
C PHE A 130 4.98 -15.31 13.34
N LEU A 131 4.28 -16.34 12.86
CA LEU A 131 4.41 -17.72 13.35
C LEU A 131 5.80 -18.31 13.06
N LEU A 132 6.37 -18.06 11.88
CA LEU A 132 7.71 -18.51 11.52
C LEU A 132 8.76 -17.95 12.49
N VAL A 133 8.75 -16.64 12.74
CA VAL A 133 9.71 -16.02 13.67
C VAL A 133 9.41 -16.46 15.11
N TRP A 134 8.14 -16.58 15.50
CA TRP A 134 7.74 -17.05 16.82
C TRP A 134 8.23 -18.48 17.10
N ARG A 135 8.10 -19.39 16.14
CA ARG A 135 8.59 -20.77 16.23
C ARG A 135 10.12 -20.81 16.37
N CYS A 136 10.82 -19.95 15.64
CA CYS A 136 12.28 -19.90 15.62
C CYS A 136 12.89 -19.09 16.79
N ARG A 137 12.07 -18.49 17.68
CA ARG A 137 12.54 -17.57 18.74
C ARG A 137 13.62 -18.14 19.66
N HIS A 138 13.59 -19.45 19.92
CA HIS A 138 14.54 -20.12 20.82
C HIS A 138 15.89 -20.41 20.13
N ASN A 139 15.91 -20.51 18.80
CA ASN A 139 17.09 -20.87 17.99
C ASN A 139 17.58 -19.73 17.07
N LEU A 140 17.25 -18.46 17.37
CA LEU A 140 17.60 -17.29 16.54
C LEU A 140 19.11 -17.08 16.32
N LYS A 141 19.96 -17.72 17.14
CA LYS A 141 21.43 -17.63 17.06
C LYS A 141 22.05 -18.70 16.14
N ASP A 142 21.27 -19.66 15.66
CA ASP A 142 21.76 -20.70 14.76
C ASP A 142 21.99 -20.13 13.35
N VAL A 143 23.20 -20.32 12.82
CA VAL A 143 23.67 -19.80 11.53
C VAL A 143 22.73 -20.22 10.39
N PHE A 144 22.21 -21.45 10.43
CA PHE A 144 21.32 -21.94 9.38
C PHE A 144 19.94 -21.24 9.39
N VAL A 145 19.45 -20.89 10.58
CA VAL A 145 18.22 -20.10 10.76
C VAL A 145 18.45 -18.65 10.32
N GLN A 146 19.63 -18.08 10.62
CA GLN A 146 19.98 -16.72 10.20
C GLN A 146 20.06 -16.58 8.69
N ILE A 147 20.62 -17.58 7.98
CA ILE A 147 20.72 -17.51 6.51
C ILE A 147 19.32 -17.54 5.87
N LYS A 148 18.40 -18.35 6.41
CA LYS A 148 17.05 -18.49 5.84
C LYS A 148 16.09 -17.36 6.19
N TYR A 149 16.03 -17.00 7.47
CA TYR A 149 15.03 -16.07 8.00
C TYR A 149 15.62 -14.73 8.43
N GLY A 150 16.95 -14.56 8.35
CA GLY A 150 17.64 -13.37 8.80
C GLY A 150 17.12 -12.10 8.13
N PHE A 151 16.69 -12.17 6.87
CA PHE A 151 16.05 -11.05 6.18
C PHE A 151 14.89 -10.45 6.99
N LEU A 152 14.09 -11.28 7.66
CA LEU A 152 12.91 -10.85 8.41
C LEU A 152 13.22 -10.22 9.77
N TYR A 153 14.35 -10.55 10.41
CA TYR A 153 14.60 -10.12 11.80
C TYR A 153 15.94 -9.45 12.07
N VAL A 154 16.98 -9.66 11.25
CA VAL A 154 18.35 -9.15 11.49
C VAL A 154 18.39 -7.62 11.49
N GLN A 155 17.50 -6.98 10.74
CA GLN A 155 17.40 -5.52 10.64
C GLN A 155 16.80 -4.88 11.90
N TYR A 156 16.10 -5.67 12.73
CA TYR A 156 15.39 -5.21 13.91
C TYR A 156 16.15 -5.53 15.19
N LYS A 157 15.89 -4.76 16.25
CA LYS A 157 16.42 -5.06 17.59
C LYS A 157 15.82 -6.39 18.08
N PRO A 158 16.54 -7.18 18.90
CA PRO A 158 16.05 -8.49 19.39
C PRO A 158 14.70 -8.43 20.11
N ARG A 159 14.37 -7.29 20.75
CA ARG A 159 13.07 -7.04 21.40
C ARG A 159 11.90 -6.99 20.41
N PHE A 160 12.15 -6.63 19.16
CA PHE A 160 11.16 -6.39 18.10
C PHE A 160 11.29 -7.40 16.95
N PHE A 161 11.54 -8.68 17.27
CA PHE A 161 11.69 -9.74 16.25
C PHE A 161 10.45 -9.92 15.34
N TRP A 162 9.25 -9.60 15.85
CA TRP A 162 7.97 -9.73 15.14
C TRP A 162 7.62 -8.49 14.30
N TRP A 163 8.50 -7.49 14.23
CA TRP A 163 8.23 -6.22 13.57
C TRP A 163 7.97 -6.35 12.07
N ALA A 164 8.56 -7.34 11.39
CA ALA A 164 8.27 -7.61 9.99
C ALA A 164 6.77 -7.86 9.72
N ALA A 165 6.07 -8.50 10.66
CA ALA A 165 4.62 -8.69 10.56
C ALA A 165 3.86 -7.36 10.75
N VAL A 166 4.30 -6.51 11.69
CA VAL A 166 3.74 -5.16 11.90
C VAL A 166 3.90 -4.30 10.66
N LEU A 167 5.06 -4.35 10.02
CA LEU A 167 5.33 -3.62 8.78
C LEU A 167 4.35 -4.02 7.67
N GLN A 168 4.02 -5.31 7.57
CA GLN A 168 3.02 -5.79 6.60
C GLN A 168 1.59 -5.36 6.96
N LEU A 169 1.24 -5.32 8.25
CA LEU A 169 -0.06 -4.78 8.69
C LEU A 169 -0.19 -3.27 8.43
N GLN A 170 0.88 -2.50 8.63
CA GLN A 170 0.91 -1.07 8.29
C GLN A 170 0.76 -0.86 6.78
N THR A 171 1.46 -1.68 5.98
CA THR A 171 1.33 -1.68 4.52
C THR A 171 -0.09 -2.03 4.08
N LEU A 172 -0.74 -3.00 4.75
CA LEU A 172 -2.12 -3.37 4.51
C LEU A 172 -3.07 -2.20 4.75
N ALA A 173 -2.90 -1.46 5.84
CA ALA A 173 -3.72 -0.28 6.14
C ALA A 173 -3.61 0.79 5.05
N LEU A 174 -2.40 1.07 4.55
CA LEU A 174 -2.17 2.00 3.44
C LEU A 174 -2.86 1.53 2.16
N VAL A 175 -2.68 0.25 1.80
CA VAL A 175 -3.27 -0.34 0.59
C VAL A 175 -4.80 -0.39 0.68
N ALA A 176 -5.36 -0.64 1.87
CA ALA A 176 -6.80 -0.61 2.10
C ALA A 176 -7.37 0.78 1.86
N VAL A 177 -6.79 1.83 2.47
CA VAL A 177 -7.20 3.21 2.23
C VAL A 177 -7.03 3.60 0.76
N GLN A 178 -5.97 3.17 0.09
CA GLN A 178 -5.78 3.46 -1.34
C GLN A 178 -6.82 2.76 -2.23
N THR A 179 -7.24 1.54 -1.87
CA THR A 179 -8.17 0.73 -2.66
C THR A 179 -9.60 1.21 -2.48
N PHE A 180 -10.04 1.37 -1.23
CA PHE A 180 -11.37 1.90 -0.89
C PHE A 180 -11.46 3.42 -1.07
N GLY A 181 -10.32 4.12 -1.06
CA GLY A 181 -10.23 5.55 -1.34
C GLY A 181 -10.86 5.94 -2.67
N ARG A 182 -10.77 5.05 -3.68
CA ARG A 182 -11.35 5.25 -5.00
C ARG A 182 -12.88 5.39 -4.99
N THR A 183 -13.53 4.94 -3.93
CA THR A 183 -15.00 4.98 -3.81
C THR A 183 -15.49 6.19 -3.03
N VAL A 184 -14.59 6.94 -2.38
CA VAL A 184 -14.93 8.13 -1.59
C VAL A 184 -14.50 9.41 -2.30
N VAL A 185 -14.89 10.56 -1.75
CA VAL A 185 -14.49 11.88 -2.27
C VAL A 185 -12.97 12.05 -2.13
N VAL A 186 -12.33 12.65 -3.14
CA VAL A 186 -10.87 12.82 -3.23
C VAL A 186 -10.28 13.49 -1.98
N LEU A 187 -10.94 14.52 -1.46
CA LEU A 187 -10.51 15.21 -0.23
C LEU A 187 -10.50 14.27 0.98
N GLN A 188 -11.55 13.47 1.17
CA GLN A 188 -11.63 12.50 2.27
C GLN A 188 -10.60 11.39 2.13
N GLN A 189 -10.39 10.88 0.91
CA GLN A 189 -9.37 9.87 0.63
C GLN A 189 -7.97 10.37 1.04
N ALA A 190 -7.60 11.58 0.62
CA ALA A 190 -6.28 12.12 0.89
C ALA A 190 -6.06 12.42 2.39
N MET A 191 -7.09 12.91 3.09
CA MET A 191 -7.08 13.07 4.56
C MET A 191 -6.85 11.73 5.27
N LEU A 192 -7.59 10.69 4.88
CA LEU A 192 -7.42 9.34 5.45
C LEU A 192 -6.01 8.79 5.19
N LEU A 193 -5.48 8.99 3.98
CA LEU A 193 -4.13 8.56 3.64
C LEU A 193 -3.06 9.27 4.50
N LEU A 194 -3.23 10.58 4.71
CA LEU A 194 -2.35 11.37 5.58
C LEU A 194 -2.41 10.89 7.04
N ILE A 195 -3.60 10.58 7.55
CA ILE A 195 -3.78 10.02 8.90
C ILE A 195 -3.04 8.68 9.03
N VAL A 196 -3.16 7.78 8.05
CA VAL A 196 -2.46 6.48 8.11
C VAL A 196 -0.94 6.66 8.01
N LEU A 197 -0.44 7.56 7.15
CA LEU A 197 0.99 7.85 7.03
C LEU A 197 1.58 8.45 8.31
N THR A 198 0.86 9.36 8.96
CA THR A 198 1.29 9.96 10.24
C THR A 198 1.27 8.95 11.39
N ILE A 199 0.24 8.11 11.49
CA ILE A 199 0.19 7.01 12.46
C ILE A 199 1.34 6.02 12.22
N LYS A 200 1.60 5.64 10.96
CA LYS A 200 2.73 4.77 10.61
C LYS A 200 4.05 5.39 11.09
N ALA A 201 4.29 6.66 10.78
CA ALA A 201 5.50 7.36 11.20
C ALA A 201 5.63 7.42 12.73
N ALA A 202 4.54 7.74 13.44
CA ALA A 202 4.50 7.81 14.89
C ALA A 202 4.82 6.45 15.54
N ILE A 203 4.25 5.36 15.04
CA ILE A 203 4.52 4.01 15.52
C ILE A 203 6.01 3.64 15.31
N THR A 204 6.56 3.91 14.12
CA THR A 204 7.98 3.63 13.83
C THR A 204 8.91 4.44 14.73
N MET A 205 8.63 5.74 14.94
CA MET A 205 9.45 6.61 15.79
C MET A 205 9.40 6.21 17.28
N THR A 206 8.21 5.95 17.81
CA THR A 206 8.04 5.58 19.22
C THR A 206 8.62 4.21 19.55
N CYS A 207 8.45 3.24 18.66
CA CYS A 207 8.95 1.87 18.90
C CYS A 207 10.45 1.73 18.61
N SER A 208 11.04 2.60 17.77
CA SER A 208 12.45 2.55 17.36
C SER A 208 12.93 1.10 17.10
N PRO A 209 12.23 0.35 16.21
CA PRO A 209 12.37 -1.10 16.08
C PRO A 209 13.67 -1.51 15.36
N LEU A 210 14.21 -0.62 14.52
CA LEU A 210 15.37 -0.85 13.68
C LEU A 210 16.67 -0.79 14.48
N ARG A 211 17.62 -1.67 14.13
CA ARG A 211 18.94 -1.72 14.77
C ARG A 211 19.86 -0.59 14.33
N PHE A 212 19.77 -0.21 13.05
CA PHE A 212 20.63 0.83 12.46
C PHE A 212 19.91 2.18 12.41
N PRO A 213 20.49 3.26 12.98
CA PRO A 213 19.83 4.57 13.03
C PRO A 213 19.63 5.19 11.65
N LEU A 214 20.53 4.92 10.70
CA LEU A 214 20.41 5.43 9.32
C LEU A 214 19.14 4.92 8.63
N ILE A 215 18.82 3.62 8.77
CA ILE A 215 17.61 3.02 8.19
C ILE A 215 16.34 3.65 8.82
N MET A 216 16.40 3.94 10.12
CA MET A 216 15.29 4.58 10.83
C MET A 216 15.03 6.02 10.35
N VAL A 217 16.09 6.79 10.11
CA VAL A 217 15.99 8.13 9.52
C VAL A 217 15.45 8.07 8.10
N LEU A 218 15.91 7.11 7.28
CA LEU A 218 15.37 6.90 5.93
C LEU A 218 13.89 6.55 5.96
N GLU A 219 13.44 5.70 6.87
CA GLU A 219 12.02 5.36 7.00
C GLU A 219 11.19 6.60 7.38
N PHE A 220 11.68 7.42 8.32
CA PHE A 220 11.04 8.68 8.68
C PHE A 220 10.97 9.66 7.51
N LEU A 221 12.10 9.91 6.83
CA LEU A 221 12.18 10.80 5.68
C LEU A 221 11.25 10.34 4.56
N SER A 222 11.21 9.04 4.27
CA SER A 222 10.29 8.50 3.26
C SER A 222 8.83 8.77 3.61
N SER A 223 8.44 8.59 4.87
CA SER A 223 7.07 8.87 5.32
C SER A 223 6.74 10.37 5.31
N ALA A 224 7.71 11.21 5.64
CA ALA A 224 7.57 12.67 5.58
C ALA A 224 7.40 13.15 4.14
N VAL A 225 8.22 12.65 3.21
CA VAL A 225 8.11 12.96 1.77
C VAL A 225 6.75 12.53 1.23
N LEU A 226 6.31 11.30 1.52
CA LEU A 226 4.97 10.83 1.10
C LEU A 226 3.84 11.72 1.64
N SER A 227 3.94 12.14 2.90
CA SER A 227 2.95 13.03 3.52
C SER A 227 2.93 14.40 2.84
N LEU A 228 4.11 14.98 2.56
CA LEU A 228 4.24 16.24 1.84
C LEU A 228 3.68 16.14 0.42
N THR A 229 3.94 15.04 -0.29
CA THR A 229 3.38 14.81 -1.64
C THR A 229 1.85 14.81 -1.62
N VAL A 230 1.23 14.14 -0.63
CA VAL A 230 -0.23 14.13 -0.48
C VAL A 230 -0.76 15.54 -0.18
N THR A 231 -0.13 16.28 0.72
CA THR A 231 -0.53 17.66 1.04
C THR A 231 -0.42 18.60 -0.16
N LEU A 232 0.69 18.52 -0.92
CA LEU A 232 0.85 19.30 -2.15
C LEU A 232 -0.22 18.96 -3.19
N SER A 233 -0.52 17.66 -3.37
CA SER A 233 -1.57 17.23 -4.30
C SER A 233 -2.95 17.79 -3.93
N LEU A 234 -3.27 17.88 -2.63
CA LEU A 234 -4.50 18.49 -2.14
C LEU A 234 -4.55 20.00 -2.38
N ALA A 235 -3.43 20.69 -2.16
CA ALA A 235 -3.35 22.13 -2.39
C ALA A 235 -3.65 22.49 -3.85
N PHE A 236 -3.07 21.75 -4.81
CA PHE A 236 -3.34 21.95 -6.24
C PHE A 236 -4.81 21.69 -6.62
N LEU A 237 -5.45 20.68 -6.03
CA LEU A 237 -6.87 20.39 -6.27
C LEU A 237 -7.78 21.50 -5.74
N GLN A 238 -7.45 22.07 -4.58
CA GLN A 238 -8.24 23.15 -4.00
C GLN A 238 -8.13 24.45 -4.80
N GLU A 239 -6.92 24.79 -5.29
CA GLU A 239 -6.71 25.95 -6.16
C GLU A 239 -7.54 25.85 -7.45
N SER A 240 -7.57 24.65 -8.06
CA SER A 240 -8.39 24.39 -9.25
C SER A 240 -9.89 24.60 -9.00
N SER A 241 -10.38 24.23 -7.81
CA SER A 241 -11.78 24.48 -7.41
C SER A 241 -12.07 25.94 -7.06
N GLY A 242 -11.07 26.71 -6.64
CA GLY A 242 -11.19 28.15 -6.39
C GLY A 242 -11.19 29.01 -7.65
N PHE A 243 -10.63 28.50 -8.76
CA PHE A 243 -10.59 29.17 -10.06
C PHE A 243 -11.86 28.95 -10.89
N LEU A 244 -12.66 27.93 -10.58
CA LEU A 244 -14.03 27.81 -11.08
C LEU A 244 -14.92 28.61 -10.13
N PRO A 245 -15.53 29.74 -10.56
CA PRO A 245 -16.52 30.40 -9.74
C PRO A 245 -17.59 29.37 -9.39
N SER A 246 -17.86 29.22 -8.09
CA SER A 246 -18.96 28.41 -7.60
C SER A 246 -20.17 28.67 -8.49
N ALA A 247 -20.69 27.63 -9.15
CA ALA A 247 -21.97 27.66 -9.86
C ALA A 247 -23.17 27.81 -8.90
N ALA A 248 -22.97 28.55 -7.81
CA ALA A 248 -23.91 28.95 -6.79
C ALA A 248 -24.15 30.48 -6.78
N ALA A 249 -23.63 31.22 -7.77
CA ALA A 249 -23.84 32.67 -7.92
C ALA A 249 -24.67 33.05 -9.17
N VAL A 250 -25.59 32.17 -9.61
CA VAL A 250 -26.65 32.54 -10.59
C VAL A 250 -28.02 32.40 -9.93
N SER A 251 -28.20 33.11 -8.82
CA SER A 251 -29.52 33.37 -8.24
C SER A 251 -29.52 34.79 -7.69
N GLY A 252 -29.67 35.76 -8.59
CA GLY A 252 -29.66 37.18 -8.20
C GLY A 252 -29.57 38.15 -9.37
N ALA A 253 -30.37 37.95 -10.41
CA ALA A 253 -30.65 39.02 -11.37
C ALA A 253 -32.10 38.86 -11.84
N GLN A 254 -33.01 39.53 -11.13
CA GLN A 254 -34.29 39.94 -11.71
C GLN A 254 -33.96 40.75 -12.97
N VAL A 255 -34.46 40.29 -14.11
CA VAL A 255 -34.70 41.16 -15.26
C VAL A 255 -36.21 41.21 -15.39
N ASP A 256 -36.80 42.22 -14.77
CA ASP A 256 -38.16 42.68 -15.09
C ASP A 256 -38.13 43.18 -16.54
N VAL A 257 -38.94 42.54 -17.39
CA VAL A 257 -39.21 43.00 -18.76
C VAL A 257 -40.59 43.65 -18.74
N VAL A 258 -40.60 44.99 -18.77
CA VAL A 258 -41.60 45.81 -19.46
C VAL A 258 -40.84 46.90 -20.21
#